data_AF-A0A1V9YCY4-F1
#
_entry.id   AF-A0A1V9YCY4-F1
#
_cell.length_a   1.000
_cell.length_b   1.000
_cell.length_c   1.000
_cell.angle_alpha   90.00
_cell.angle_beta   90.00
_cell.angle_gamma   90.00
#
_symmetry.space_group_name_H-M   'P 1'
#
loop_
_entity.id
_entity.type
_entity.pdbx_description
1 polymer ?
#
loop_
_entity_poly.entity_id
_entity_poly.type
_entity_poly.pdbx_seq_one_letter_code
_entity_poly.pdbx_strand_id
1 'polypeptide(L)'
;MTEGNVVGDVHAKLLALFPAPAHSAWDLELIEHTHEALGKVVATTSDAESLLQEYLPPAPQTEDSLVLAFAMALVVADQHLAHEPITENLVKLVQRCQTDAASVPSLARRIGLVLLTGRRLATSSALRSSESPLLETDAIYHVLTSSFVENSPISCHVPVEAAVKDLVVTAAGMPATMAPRLLAVLDTATRNVVQGLYQVYPVFLHHQWPSSASFLPTFQSLLIEGADTGALAAALPPLRALTLSLTSACLKGNPGFDGASMGLDVASRLACVAGPDAEAPVMRQLALALASSVPPSQMSQLLQPLQATLDAVDAVMPLDVDCIRGKQLTQYLQLLPFLGANETFELALRGLPHNLVEVNLACHRSIRSLLLQRRPGSQFTEMAAVYLNRMLQSFPTVTPIEVLTTSLGYVLSLDDDAVNCFCALRLQETIRDAASNDAATLARLLFELLKVVSMHAMGFYMRIAEQVVYAQPSLANSLFDAISTACEASRRTILTEWYLKLRAQLGGVPSLL
;
A
#
# COMPACT_ATOMS: atom_id res chain seq x y z
N MET A 1 -12.24 -37.54 48.85
CA MET A 1 -12.58 -36.88 47.57
C MET A 1 -11.37 -37.02 46.68
N THR A 2 -11.49 -37.82 45.65
CA THR A 2 -10.40 -38.25 44.75
C THR A 2 -10.20 -37.21 43.65
N GLU A 3 -8.95 -36.88 43.33
CA GLU A 3 -8.52 -35.84 42.38
C GLU A 3 -9.23 -35.93 41.01
N GLY A 4 -9.64 -37.12 40.56
CA GLY A 4 -10.41 -37.31 39.32
C GLY A 4 -11.80 -36.65 39.27
N ASN A 5 -12.39 -36.29 40.42
CA ASN A 5 -13.68 -35.59 40.45
C ASN A 5 -13.56 -34.07 40.21
N VAL A 6 -12.34 -33.51 40.28
CA VAL A 6 -12.10 -32.07 40.07
C VAL A 6 -12.00 -31.78 38.57
N VAL A 7 -11.33 -32.64 37.81
CA VAL A 7 -11.15 -32.49 36.36
C VAL A 7 -12.49 -32.59 35.62
N GLY A 8 -13.35 -33.55 35.96
CA GLY A 8 -14.69 -33.69 35.38
C GLY A 8 -15.65 -32.54 35.74
N ASP A 9 -15.50 -31.92 36.91
CA ASP A 9 -16.33 -30.81 37.37
C ASP A 9 -15.86 -29.45 36.78
N VAL A 10 -14.56 -29.32 36.50
CA VAL A 10 -13.96 -28.21 35.74
C VAL A 10 -14.35 -28.30 34.26
N HIS A 11 -14.31 -29.51 33.70
CA HIS A 11 -14.78 -29.83 32.34
C HIS A 11 -16.26 -29.46 32.17
N ALA A 12 -17.13 -29.87 33.11
CA ALA A 12 -18.55 -29.53 33.08
C ALA A 12 -18.80 -28.02 33.28
N LYS A 13 -18.03 -27.33 34.12
CA LYS A 13 -18.12 -25.87 34.31
C LYS A 13 -17.66 -25.08 33.10
N LEU A 14 -16.57 -25.50 32.46
CA LEU A 14 -16.11 -24.93 31.20
C LEU A 14 -17.19 -25.13 30.13
N LEU A 15 -17.61 -26.36 29.84
CA LEU A 15 -18.69 -26.62 28.87
C LEU A 15 -20.01 -25.89 29.19
N ALA A 16 -20.35 -25.71 30.47
CA ALA A 16 -21.53 -24.96 30.90
C ALA A 16 -21.40 -23.43 30.75
N LEU A 17 -20.18 -22.89 30.73
CA LEU A 17 -19.89 -21.50 30.33
C LEU A 17 -19.96 -21.30 28.81
N PHE A 18 -20.07 -22.39 28.02
CA PHE A 18 -19.99 -22.37 26.56
C PHE A 18 -21.24 -22.90 25.81
N PRO A 19 -22.49 -22.46 26.09
CA PRO A 19 -23.61 -22.73 25.19
C PRO A 19 -23.62 -21.73 24.02
N ALA A 20 -23.58 -22.24 22.79
CA ALA A 20 -23.50 -21.60 21.45
C ALA A 20 -24.27 -20.27 21.17
N PRO A 21 -23.95 -19.50 20.10
CA PRO A 21 -22.97 -19.73 19.03
C PRO A 21 -21.80 -18.71 18.98
N ALA A 22 -20.86 -19.00 18.06
CA ALA A 22 -19.61 -18.31 17.79
C ALA A 22 -19.73 -16.81 17.48
N HIS A 23 -19.13 -15.98 18.33
CA HIS A 23 -18.79 -14.60 18.01
C HIS A 23 -17.27 -14.45 18.11
N SER A 24 -16.64 -13.69 17.22
CA SER A 24 -15.21 -13.36 17.29
C SER A 24 -14.80 -12.75 18.64
N ALA A 25 -15.75 -12.10 19.33
CA ALA A 25 -15.61 -11.65 20.72
C ALA A 25 -15.28 -12.79 21.71
N TRP A 26 -15.78 -14.01 21.46
CA TRP A 26 -15.53 -15.18 22.29
C TRP A 26 -14.07 -15.64 22.22
N ASP A 27 -13.51 -15.76 21.01
CA ASP A 27 -12.11 -16.18 20.82
C ASP A 27 -11.12 -15.15 21.44
N LEU A 28 -11.54 -13.88 21.55
CA LEU A 28 -10.75 -12.80 22.16
C LEU A 28 -10.71 -12.86 23.70
N GLU A 29 -11.76 -13.37 24.33
CA GLU A 29 -11.86 -13.51 25.79
C GLU A 29 -11.52 -14.93 26.28
N LEU A 30 -11.34 -15.88 25.36
CA LEU A 30 -11.19 -17.31 25.67
C LEU A 30 -10.06 -17.60 26.65
N ILE A 31 -8.90 -16.94 26.51
CA ILE A 31 -7.77 -17.12 27.44
C ILE A 31 -8.10 -16.60 28.85
N GLU A 32 -8.79 -15.47 28.98
CA GLU A 32 -9.16 -14.89 30.27
C GLU A 32 -10.19 -15.77 30.99
N HIS A 33 -11.24 -16.21 30.28
CA HIS A 33 -12.25 -17.15 30.81
C HIS A 33 -11.64 -18.51 31.18
N THR A 34 -10.73 -19.02 30.34
CA THR A 34 -10.04 -20.29 30.61
C THR A 34 -9.11 -20.16 31.82
N HIS A 35 -8.39 -19.05 31.95
CA HIS A 35 -7.54 -18.77 33.10
C HIS A 35 -8.34 -18.55 34.39
N GLU A 36 -9.51 -17.91 34.35
CA GLU A 36 -10.38 -17.76 35.52
C GLU A 36 -10.95 -19.12 35.97
N ALA A 37 -11.46 -19.90 35.02
CA ALA A 37 -12.02 -21.22 35.29
C ALA A 37 -10.97 -22.22 35.82
N LEU A 38 -9.74 -22.15 35.31
CA LEU A 38 -8.62 -23.00 35.73
C LEU A 38 -7.80 -22.39 36.88
N GLY A 39 -8.02 -21.13 37.27
CA GLY A 39 -7.19 -20.40 38.24
C GLY A 39 -7.17 -20.97 39.67
N LYS A 40 -7.99 -22.00 39.94
CA LYS A 40 -8.02 -22.76 41.20
C LYS A 40 -7.54 -24.21 41.06
N VAL A 41 -7.18 -24.62 39.85
CA VAL A 41 -6.81 -26.00 39.51
C VAL A 41 -5.33 -26.00 39.15
N VAL A 42 -4.48 -26.48 40.06
CA VAL A 42 -3.11 -26.84 39.69
C VAL A 42 -3.23 -28.20 38.99
N ALA A 43 -3.41 -28.20 37.68
CA ALA A 43 -3.44 -29.45 36.91
C ALA A 43 -2.03 -30.04 36.93
N THR A 44 -1.90 -31.31 37.31
CA THR A 44 -0.64 -32.01 37.14
C THR A 44 -0.36 -32.21 35.64
N THR A 45 0.90 -32.40 35.25
CA THR A 45 1.28 -32.68 33.85
C THR A 45 0.52 -33.86 33.24
N SER A 46 0.19 -34.89 34.03
CA SER A 46 -0.63 -36.01 33.55
C SER A 46 -2.10 -35.62 33.31
N ASP A 47 -2.65 -34.69 34.08
CA ASP A 47 -4.02 -34.21 33.89
C ASP A 47 -4.13 -33.34 32.64
N ALA A 48 -3.12 -32.50 32.38
CA ALA A 48 -3.01 -31.68 31.18
C ALA A 48 -2.90 -32.55 29.91
N GLU A 49 -2.02 -33.55 29.94
CA GLU A 49 -1.83 -34.50 28.84
C GLU A 49 -3.07 -35.38 28.64
N SER A 50 -3.73 -35.82 29.72
CA SER A 50 -4.96 -36.63 29.64
C SER A 50 -6.14 -35.82 29.09
N LEU A 51 -6.32 -34.58 29.55
CA LEU A 51 -7.31 -33.66 29.01
C LEU A 51 -7.08 -33.43 27.52
N LEU A 52 -5.86 -33.11 27.11
CA LEU A 52 -5.58 -32.89 25.70
C LEU A 52 -5.73 -34.16 24.86
N GLN A 53 -5.35 -35.33 25.36
CA GLN A 53 -5.57 -36.61 24.66
C GLN A 53 -7.05 -36.98 24.56
N GLU A 54 -7.87 -36.61 25.55
CA GLU A 54 -9.33 -36.78 25.55
C GLU A 54 -10.04 -35.80 24.60
N TYR A 55 -9.43 -34.64 24.33
CA TYR A 55 -9.88 -33.65 23.35
C TYR A 55 -9.16 -33.67 22.00
N LEU A 56 -8.11 -34.47 21.80
CA LEU A 56 -7.48 -34.75 20.50
C LEU A 56 -7.71 -36.19 19.94
N PRO A 57 -8.70 -37.00 20.37
CA PRO A 57 -8.86 -38.37 19.89
C PRO A 57 -9.30 -38.39 18.43
N PRO A 58 -9.15 -39.54 17.72
CA PRO A 58 -9.25 -39.64 16.25
C PRO A 58 -10.69 -39.52 15.67
N ALA A 59 -11.65 -39.01 16.44
CA ALA A 59 -13.02 -38.81 15.99
C ALA A 59 -13.22 -37.40 15.40
N PRO A 60 -14.14 -37.21 14.45
CA PRO A 60 -14.41 -35.88 13.88
C PRO A 60 -14.95 -34.96 14.97
N GLN A 61 -14.13 -33.99 15.38
CA GLN A 61 -14.53 -32.95 16.31
C GLN A 61 -15.05 -31.72 15.59
N THR A 62 -15.88 -30.95 16.29
CA THR A 62 -16.23 -29.57 15.90
C THR A 62 -15.04 -28.64 16.11
N GLU A 63 -14.87 -27.64 15.24
CA GLU A 63 -13.77 -26.65 15.33
C GLU A 63 -13.70 -25.96 16.70
N ASP A 64 -14.85 -25.67 17.31
CA ASP A 64 -14.95 -25.05 18.65
C ASP A 64 -14.25 -25.87 19.74
N SER A 65 -14.37 -27.19 19.68
CA SER A 65 -13.76 -28.11 20.65
C SER A 65 -12.24 -28.09 20.55
N LEU A 66 -11.71 -27.97 19.34
CA LEU A 66 -10.27 -27.89 19.07
C LEU A 66 -9.67 -26.56 19.55
N VAL A 67 -10.37 -25.45 19.31
CA VAL A 67 -9.94 -24.12 19.76
C VAL A 67 -9.94 -24.04 21.30
N LEU A 68 -10.99 -24.56 21.95
CA LEU A 68 -11.08 -24.62 23.40
C LEU A 68 -9.98 -25.50 24.01
N ALA A 69 -9.78 -26.71 23.47
CA ALA A 69 -8.73 -27.62 23.92
C ALA A 69 -7.34 -26.97 23.81
N PHE A 70 -7.09 -26.25 22.71
CA PHE A 70 -5.86 -25.50 22.51
C PHE A 70 -5.67 -24.37 23.54
N ALA A 71 -6.70 -23.58 23.83
CA ALA A 71 -6.65 -22.52 24.84
C ALA A 71 -6.37 -23.09 26.24
N MET A 72 -7.02 -24.20 26.61
CA MET A 72 -6.78 -24.91 27.85
C MET A 72 -5.33 -25.41 27.94
N ALA A 73 -4.77 -25.96 26.85
CA ALA A 73 -3.38 -26.40 26.80
C ALA A 73 -2.40 -25.29 27.18
N LEU A 74 -2.60 -24.09 26.62
CA LEU A 74 -1.74 -22.94 26.85
C LEU A 74 -1.81 -22.45 28.30
N VAL A 75 -3.01 -22.34 28.86
CA VAL A 75 -3.22 -21.88 30.24
C VAL A 75 -2.66 -22.89 31.24
N VAL A 76 -2.90 -24.18 31.03
CA VAL A 76 -2.38 -25.24 31.90
C VAL A 76 -0.86 -25.31 31.84
N ALA A 77 -0.27 -25.22 30.65
CA ALA A 77 1.18 -25.16 30.50
C ALA A 77 1.78 -23.97 31.26
N ASP A 78 1.15 -22.80 31.20
CA ASP A 78 1.61 -21.60 31.91
C ASP A 78 1.54 -21.75 33.44
N GLN A 79 0.44 -22.27 33.97
CA GLN A 79 0.27 -22.53 35.40
C GLN A 79 1.27 -23.58 35.92
N HIS A 80 1.56 -24.61 35.11
CA HIS A 80 2.48 -25.69 35.48
C HIS A 80 3.95 -25.24 35.44
N LEU A 81 4.33 -24.42 34.46
CA LEU A 81 5.68 -23.88 34.30
C LEU A 81 6.16 -22.96 35.42
N ALA A 82 5.23 -22.36 36.15
CA ALA A 82 5.57 -21.65 37.39
C ALA A 82 6.12 -22.60 38.48
N HIS A 83 5.98 -23.92 38.32
CA HIS A 83 6.27 -24.94 39.33
C HIS A 83 7.19 -26.08 38.83
N GLU A 84 7.12 -26.48 37.54
CA GLU A 84 7.91 -27.56 36.93
C GLU A 84 8.19 -27.35 35.42
N PRO A 85 9.26 -27.92 34.83
CA PRO A 85 9.52 -27.81 33.39
C PRO A 85 8.47 -28.55 32.55
N ILE A 86 8.08 -27.99 31.39
CA ILE A 86 7.12 -28.62 30.46
C ILE A 86 7.66 -29.98 29.99
N THR A 87 6.75 -30.97 29.92
CA THR A 87 7.05 -32.25 29.26
C THR A 87 7.16 -32.09 27.74
N GLU A 88 8.15 -32.74 27.14
CA GLU A 88 8.36 -32.73 25.68
C GLU A 88 7.10 -33.19 24.90
N ASN A 89 6.26 -34.03 25.51
CA ASN A 89 5.01 -34.51 24.95
C ASN A 89 3.95 -33.42 24.83
N LEU A 90 3.76 -32.59 25.87
CA LEU A 90 2.81 -31.47 25.84
C LEU A 90 3.19 -30.46 24.76
N VAL A 91 4.49 -30.13 24.66
CA VAL A 91 5.01 -29.24 23.60
C VAL A 91 4.72 -29.81 22.21
N LYS A 92 5.06 -31.08 21.96
CA LYS A 92 4.82 -31.74 20.67
C LYS A 92 3.34 -31.78 20.30
N LEU A 93 2.47 -32.02 21.29
CA LEU A 93 1.04 -32.09 21.08
C LEU A 93 0.45 -30.71 20.68
N VAL A 94 0.83 -29.66 21.40
CA VAL A 94 0.42 -28.27 21.11
C VAL A 94 0.96 -27.82 19.74
N GLN A 95 2.20 -28.16 19.41
CA GLN A 95 2.79 -27.85 18.10
C GLN A 95 2.12 -28.63 16.96
N ARG A 96 1.70 -29.87 17.20
CA ARG A 96 0.92 -30.65 16.22
C ARG A 96 -0.44 -30.01 15.96
N CYS A 97 -1.13 -29.54 16.99
CA CYS A 97 -2.41 -28.83 16.84
C CYS A 97 -2.26 -27.59 15.96
N GLN A 98 -1.19 -26.80 16.15
CA GLN A 98 -0.91 -25.64 15.30
C GLN A 98 -0.65 -26.05 13.85
N THR A 99 0.05 -27.15 13.63
CA THR A 99 0.33 -27.68 12.29
C THR A 99 -0.94 -28.13 11.58
N ASP A 100 -1.80 -28.87 12.29
CA ASP A 100 -3.07 -29.35 11.75
C ASP A 100 -4.01 -28.17 11.47
N ALA A 101 -4.07 -27.18 12.37
CA ALA A 101 -4.87 -25.97 12.20
C ALA A 101 -4.42 -25.08 11.03
N ALA A 102 -3.11 -25.01 10.73
CA ALA A 102 -2.59 -24.23 9.62
C ALA A 102 -3.14 -24.69 8.24
N SER A 103 -3.67 -25.91 8.15
CA SER A 103 -4.27 -26.45 6.93
C SER A 103 -5.76 -26.09 6.74
N VAL A 104 -6.43 -25.56 7.78
CA VAL A 104 -7.87 -25.27 7.78
C VAL A 104 -8.08 -23.77 8.09
N PRO A 105 -8.50 -22.93 7.12
CA PRO A 105 -8.53 -21.47 7.28
C PRO A 105 -9.38 -20.96 8.45
N SER A 106 -10.55 -21.54 8.68
CA SER A 106 -11.44 -21.20 9.80
C SER A 106 -10.79 -21.46 11.15
N LEU A 107 -10.12 -22.60 11.29
CA LEU A 107 -9.42 -22.99 12.52
C LEU A 107 -8.11 -22.22 12.70
N ALA A 108 -7.38 -21.95 11.62
CA ALA A 108 -6.10 -21.23 11.62
C ALA A 108 -6.24 -19.86 12.29
N ARG A 109 -7.25 -19.10 11.87
CA ARG A 109 -7.61 -17.80 12.42
C ARG A 109 -7.88 -17.85 13.92
N ARG A 110 -8.68 -18.82 14.37
CA ARG A 110 -9.14 -18.91 15.75
C ARG A 110 -8.01 -19.34 16.67
N ILE A 111 -7.23 -20.35 16.28
CA ILE A 111 -6.01 -20.72 17.01
C ILE A 111 -5.01 -19.56 17.02
N GLY A 112 -4.89 -18.80 15.94
CA GLY A 112 -4.09 -17.57 15.88
C GLY A 112 -4.56 -16.51 16.89
N LEU A 113 -5.87 -16.28 17.04
CA LEU A 113 -6.43 -15.35 18.04
C LEU A 113 -6.08 -15.78 19.47
N VAL A 114 -6.17 -17.07 19.75
CA VAL A 114 -5.80 -17.65 21.04
C VAL A 114 -4.30 -17.50 21.30
N LEU A 115 -3.44 -17.69 20.29
CA LEU A 115 -2.00 -17.43 20.39
C LEU A 115 -1.68 -15.96 20.69
N LEU A 116 -2.39 -15.02 20.04
CA LEU A 116 -2.19 -13.58 20.22
C LEU A 116 -2.62 -13.09 21.62
N THR A 117 -3.74 -13.58 22.14
CA THR A 117 -4.23 -13.24 23.49
C THR A 117 -3.42 -13.97 24.57
N GLY A 118 -2.99 -15.20 24.31
CA GLY A 118 -2.12 -16.01 25.15
C GLY A 118 -0.69 -15.48 25.30
N ARG A 119 -0.29 -14.43 24.57
CA ARG A 119 1.04 -13.80 24.71
C ARG A 119 1.32 -13.23 26.10
N ARG A 120 0.28 -12.96 26.88
CA ARG A 120 0.40 -12.52 28.28
C ARG A 120 0.93 -13.63 29.19
N LEU A 121 0.85 -14.88 28.75
CA LEU A 121 1.37 -16.05 29.45
C LEU A 121 2.90 -16.09 29.30
N ALA A 122 3.61 -16.26 30.41
CA ALA A 122 5.08 -16.22 30.48
C ALA A 122 5.76 -17.29 29.62
N THR A 123 5.00 -18.31 29.24
CA THR A 123 5.48 -19.56 28.69
C THR A 123 5.05 -19.80 27.24
N SER A 124 4.27 -18.87 26.71
CA SER A 124 3.73 -18.91 25.35
C SER A 124 4.81 -19.07 24.28
N SER A 125 6.03 -18.57 24.51
CA SER A 125 7.16 -18.71 23.57
C SER A 125 7.66 -20.16 23.42
N ALA A 126 7.62 -20.96 24.49
CA ALA A 126 8.08 -22.35 24.48
C ALA A 126 7.11 -23.30 23.75
N LEU A 127 5.86 -22.89 23.59
CA LEU A 127 4.77 -23.67 22.99
C LEU A 127 4.54 -23.33 21.51
N ARG A 128 5.21 -22.32 20.98
CA ARG A 128 5.13 -21.94 19.56
C ARG A 128 5.84 -22.96 18.67
N SER A 129 5.23 -23.26 17.53
CA SER A 129 5.82 -23.98 16.41
C SER A 129 6.29 -23.01 15.31
N SER A 130 6.92 -23.54 14.26
CA SER A 130 7.20 -22.79 13.03
C SER A 130 5.96 -22.29 12.29
N GLU A 131 4.78 -22.85 12.58
CA GLU A 131 3.50 -22.47 11.97
C GLU A 131 2.84 -21.28 12.69
N SER A 132 3.21 -21.02 13.96
CA SER A 132 2.61 -19.95 14.77
C SER A 132 2.57 -18.59 14.06
N PRO A 133 3.64 -18.13 13.38
CA PRO A 133 3.61 -16.84 12.69
C PRO A 133 2.57 -16.76 11.58
N LEU A 134 2.24 -17.86 10.91
CA LEU A 134 1.19 -17.91 9.89
C LEU A 134 -0.19 -17.71 10.53
N LEU A 135 -0.46 -18.44 11.61
CA LEU A 135 -1.71 -18.40 12.36
C LEU A 135 -1.95 -17.01 12.98
N GLU A 136 -0.93 -16.48 13.65
CA GLU A 136 -0.98 -15.15 14.28
C GLU A 136 -1.13 -14.04 13.22
N THR A 137 -0.50 -14.18 12.04
CA THR A 137 -0.70 -13.23 10.94
C THR A 137 -2.14 -13.26 10.45
N ASP A 138 -2.70 -14.44 10.16
CA ASP A 138 -4.09 -14.58 9.70
C ASP A 138 -5.09 -14.02 10.73
N ALA A 139 -4.85 -14.25 12.01
CA ALA A 139 -5.64 -13.70 13.10
C ALA A 139 -5.59 -12.17 13.20
N ILE A 140 -4.40 -11.54 13.13
CA ILE A 140 -4.29 -10.07 13.13
C ILE A 140 -5.04 -9.49 11.93
N TYR A 141 -4.84 -10.05 10.74
CA TYR A 141 -5.55 -9.59 9.55
C TYR A 141 -7.06 -9.72 9.70
N HIS A 142 -7.55 -10.82 10.28
CA HIS A 142 -8.97 -10.99 10.52
C HIS A 142 -9.53 -9.92 11.47
N VAL A 143 -8.86 -9.64 12.59
CA VAL A 143 -9.31 -8.60 13.55
C VAL A 143 -9.34 -7.24 12.87
N LEU A 144 -8.27 -6.88 12.16
CA LEU A 144 -8.18 -5.58 11.48
C LEU A 144 -9.20 -5.45 10.34
N THR A 145 -9.40 -6.50 9.56
CA THR A 145 -10.38 -6.50 8.45
C THR A 145 -11.80 -6.46 8.98
N SER A 146 -12.12 -7.19 10.05
CA SER A 146 -13.47 -7.19 10.63
C SER A 146 -13.77 -5.84 11.27
N SER A 147 -12.83 -5.28 12.04
CA SER A 147 -12.91 -3.91 12.57
C SER A 147 -13.13 -2.87 11.46
N PHE A 148 -12.47 -3.07 10.31
CA PHE A 148 -12.62 -2.23 9.14
C PHE A 148 -13.98 -2.38 8.43
N VAL A 149 -14.44 -3.60 8.14
CA VAL A 149 -15.70 -3.86 7.42
C VAL A 149 -16.92 -3.55 8.28
N GLU A 150 -16.86 -3.90 9.56
CA GLU A 150 -17.97 -3.75 10.52
C GLU A 150 -17.93 -2.39 11.23
N ASN A 151 -16.88 -1.60 10.99
CA ASN A 151 -16.65 -0.30 11.61
C ASN A 151 -16.70 -0.36 13.16
N SER A 152 -16.16 -1.44 13.73
CA SER A 152 -16.11 -1.68 15.17
C SER A 152 -14.70 -1.37 15.72
N PRO A 153 -14.56 -0.85 16.94
CA PRO A 153 -13.24 -0.61 17.53
C PRO A 153 -12.43 -1.91 17.65
N ILE A 154 -11.11 -1.80 17.49
CA ILE A 154 -10.20 -2.93 17.71
C ILE A 154 -10.23 -3.31 19.19
N SER A 155 -10.42 -4.59 19.48
CA SER A 155 -10.44 -5.09 20.85
C SER A 155 -9.10 -4.83 21.56
N CYS A 156 -9.17 -4.28 22.78
CA CYS A 156 -7.99 -4.03 23.63
C CYS A 156 -7.28 -5.31 24.08
N HIS A 157 -7.92 -6.48 23.93
CA HIS A 157 -7.33 -7.77 24.28
C HIS A 157 -6.24 -8.20 23.30
N VAL A 158 -6.22 -7.66 22.07
CA VAL A 158 -5.17 -7.93 21.07
C VAL A 158 -4.23 -6.72 20.99
N PRO A 159 -3.00 -6.81 21.53
CA PRO A 159 -2.04 -5.72 21.45
C PRO A 159 -1.41 -5.66 20.06
N VAL A 160 -2.18 -5.19 19.05
CA VAL A 160 -1.81 -5.23 17.62
C VAL A 160 -0.40 -4.69 17.38
N GLU A 161 -0.04 -3.52 17.92
CA GLU A 161 1.28 -2.94 17.67
C GLU A 161 2.45 -3.79 18.18
N ALA A 162 2.32 -4.34 19.40
CA ALA A 162 3.32 -5.25 19.94
C ALA A 162 3.35 -6.55 19.14
N ALA A 163 2.18 -7.05 18.76
CA ALA A 163 2.04 -8.28 18.00
C ALA A 163 2.73 -8.20 16.64
N VAL A 164 2.55 -7.08 15.93
CA VAL A 164 3.20 -6.78 14.65
C VAL A 164 4.71 -6.76 14.80
N LYS A 165 5.26 -6.06 15.80
CA LYS A 165 6.71 -5.98 16.03
C LYS A 165 7.34 -7.36 16.25
N ASP A 166 6.74 -8.16 17.13
CA ASP A 166 7.23 -9.51 17.44
C ASP A 166 7.13 -10.44 16.24
N LEU A 167 6.04 -10.36 15.46
CA LEU A 167 5.87 -11.19 14.26
C LEU A 167 6.92 -10.87 13.22
N VAL A 168 7.27 -9.60 13.02
CA VAL A 168 8.33 -9.20 12.09
C VAL A 168 9.68 -9.76 12.53
N VAL A 169 10.00 -9.69 13.83
CA VAL A 169 11.22 -10.27 14.40
C VAL A 169 11.24 -11.79 14.22
N THR A 170 10.13 -12.45 14.51
CA THR A 170 10.01 -13.91 14.39
C THR A 170 10.11 -14.35 12.93
N ALA A 171 9.45 -13.65 12.01
CA ALA A 171 9.48 -13.93 10.58
C ALA A 171 10.90 -13.82 9.99
N ALA A 172 11.72 -12.89 10.49
CA ALA A 172 13.11 -12.76 10.07
C ALA A 172 13.98 -13.98 10.46
N GLY A 173 13.58 -14.74 11.49
CA GLY A 173 14.26 -15.96 11.94
C GLY A 173 13.63 -17.27 11.44
N MET A 174 12.57 -17.20 10.62
CA MET A 174 11.88 -18.40 10.12
C MET A 174 12.72 -19.18 9.10
N PRO A 175 12.53 -20.52 9.00
CA PRO A 175 13.10 -21.31 7.92
C PRO A 175 12.68 -20.78 6.54
N ALA A 176 13.59 -20.81 5.56
CA ALA A 176 13.33 -20.33 4.19
C ALA A 176 12.12 -21.01 3.53
N THR A 177 11.83 -22.27 3.88
CA THR A 177 10.66 -23.04 3.41
C THR A 177 9.32 -22.45 3.84
N MET A 178 9.31 -21.59 4.87
CA MET A 178 8.09 -20.99 5.41
C MET A 178 7.73 -19.65 4.81
N ALA A 179 8.72 -18.93 4.24
CA ALA A 179 8.50 -17.64 3.61
C ALA A 179 7.45 -17.68 2.47
N PRO A 180 7.42 -18.68 1.57
CA PRO A 180 6.36 -18.78 0.55
C PRO A 180 4.96 -18.95 1.14
N ARG A 181 4.82 -19.74 2.21
CA ARG A 181 3.53 -19.95 2.88
C ARG A 181 3.05 -18.68 3.56
N LEU A 182 3.95 -17.93 4.21
CA LEU A 182 3.61 -16.64 4.82
C LEU A 182 3.23 -15.60 3.76
N LEU A 183 3.95 -15.53 2.64
CA LEU A 183 3.58 -14.66 1.52
C LEU A 183 2.20 -15.02 0.93
N ALA A 184 1.84 -16.31 0.85
CA ALA A 184 0.53 -16.74 0.39
C ALA A 184 -0.61 -16.35 1.34
N VAL A 185 -0.37 -16.44 2.67
CA VAL A 185 -1.31 -15.94 3.69
C VAL A 185 -1.47 -14.42 3.55
N LEU A 186 -0.36 -13.69 3.42
CA LEU A 186 -0.38 -12.23 3.22
C LEU A 186 -1.12 -11.83 1.95
N ASP A 187 -0.93 -12.54 0.83
CA ASP A 187 -1.65 -12.27 -0.43
C ASP A 187 -3.15 -12.46 -0.26
N THR A 188 -3.56 -13.62 0.27
CA THR A 188 -4.98 -13.92 0.50
C THR A 188 -5.62 -12.88 1.43
N ALA A 189 -4.95 -12.57 2.55
CA ALA A 189 -5.46 -11.62 3.52
C ALA A 189 -5.52 -10.19 2.97
N THR A 190 -4.49 -9.75 2.24
CA THR A 190 -4.45 -8.43 1.61
C THR A 190 -5.50 -8.29 0.51
N ARG A 191 -5.77 -9.34 -0.27
CA ARG A 191 -6.86 -9.35 -1.25
C ARG A 191 -8.22 -9.14 -0.60
N ASN A 192 -8.49 -9.82 0.53
CA ASN A 192 -9.74 -9.65 1.27
C ASN A 192 -9.91 -8.21 1.79
N VAL A 193 -8.83 -7.59 2.28
CA VAL A 193 -8.83 -6.19 2.73
C VAL A 193 -9.13 -5.24 1.57
N VAL A 194 -8.47 -5.41 0.43
CA VAL A 194 -8.71 -4.58 -0.76
C VAL A 194 -10.13 -4.77 -1.28
N GLN A 195 -10.65 -6.00 -1.27
CA GLN A 195 -12.05 -6.26 -1.61
C GLN A 195 -13.01 -5.53 -0.66
N GLY A 196 -12.74 -5.56 0.65
CA GLY A 196 -13.47 -4.76 1.63
C GLY A 196 -13.39 -3.26 1.35
N LEU A 197 -12.21 -2.74 1.00
CA LEU A 197 -12.02 -1.34 0.58
C LEU A 197 -12.89 -0.97 -0.62
N TYR A 198 -12.99 -1.85 -1.63
CA TYR A 198 -13.88 -1.64 -2.77
C TYR A 198 -15.38 -1.67 -2.38
N GLN A 199 -15.76 -2.39 -1.31
CA GLN A 199 -17.15 -2.43 -0.84
C GLN A 199 -17.57 -1.14 -0.11
N VAL A 200 -16.67 -0.52 0.64
CA VAL A 200 -16.92 0.76 1.34
C VAL A 200 -16.51 2.00 0.52
N TYR A 201 -16.01 1.76 -0.69
CA TYR A 201 -15.44 2.74 -1.62
C TYR A 201 -16.30 3.99 -1.91
N PRO A 202 -17.63 3.90 -2.06
CA PRO A 202 -18.47 5.09 -2.28
C PRO A 202 -18.46 6.07 -1.09
N VAL A 203 -18.26 5.57 0.14
CA VAL A 203 -18.14 6.38 1.36
C VAL A 203 -16.74 6.99 1.46
N PHE A 204 -15.72 6.26 1.01
CA PHE A 204 -14.32 6.69 1.01
C PHE A 204 -14.07 7.87 0.04
N LEU A 205 -14.67 7.85 -1.16
CA LEU A 205 -14.53 8.93 -2.14
C LEU A 205 -15.19 10.26 -1.72
N HIS A 206 -16.28 10.21 -0.95
CA HIS A 206 -16.94 11.42 -0.44
C HIS A 206 -16.15 12.13 0.68
N HIS A 207 -15.20 11.44 1.32
CA HIS A 207 -14.50 11.96 2.50
C HIS A 207 -12.96 11.97 2.41
N GLN A 208 -12.31 11.23 1.49
CA GLN A 208 -10.88 10.89 1.67
C GLN A 208 -10.09 10.72 0.37
N TRP A 209 -9.69 11.82 -0.26
CA TRP A 209 -8.47 11.78 -1.10
C TRP A 209 -7.65 13.06 -0.99
N PRO A 210 -6.81 13.23 0.04
CA PRO A 210 -5.92 14.37 0.12
C PRO A 210 -4.68 14.14 -0.73
N SER A 211 -4.49 15.09 -1.64
CA SER A 211 -3.29 15.30 -2.40
C SER A 211 -2.06 15.43 -1.46
N SER A 212 -1.00 14.69 -1.74
CA SER A 212 0.22 14.58 -0.92
C SER A 212 0.77 15.92 -0.40
N ALA A 213 0.75 16.11 0.94
CA ALA A 213 1.76 16.86 1.73
C ALA A 213 1.37 17.01 3.22
N SER A 214 0.10 16.93 3.61
CA SER A 214 -0.31 17.09 5.02
C SER A 214 -1.42 16.11 5.38
N PHE A 215 -1.02 14.86 5.63
CA PHE A 215 -1.92 13.76 5.95
C PHE A 215 -2.52 13.87 7.37
N LEU A 216 -1.78 14.32 8.39
CA LEU A 216 -2.22 14.12 9.78
C LEU A 216 -3.35 15.06 10.29
N PRO A 217 -3.27 16.39 10.16
CA PRO A 217 -4.20 17.28 10.88
C PRO A 217 -5.61 17.29 10.28
N THR A 218 -5.70 17.18 8.96
CA THR A 218 -6.95 17.25 8.20
C THR A 218 -7.71 15.92 8.26
N PHE A 219 -7.00 14.79 8.32
CA PHE A 219 -7.59 13.46 8.49
C PHE A 219 -8.29 13.32 9.86
N GLN A 220 -7.64 13.76 10.94
CA GLN A 220 -8.24 13.71 12.28
C GLN A 220 -9.45 14.63 12.44
N SER A 221 -9.43 15.82 11.83
CA SER A 221 -10.54 16.78 11.95
C SER A 221 -11.78 16.35 11.14
N LEU A 222 -11.60 15.65 10.02
CA LEU A 222 -12.68 15.29 9.10
C LEU A 222 -13.33 13.94 9.41
N LEU A 223 -12.62 13.01 10.06
CA LEU A 223 -13.20 11.79 10.64
C LEU A 223 -14.22 12.10 11.76
N ILE A 224 -14.09 13.25 12.40
CA ILE A 224 -14.97 13.69 13.50
C ILE A 224 -16.31 14.21 12.97
N GLU A 225 -16.40 14.68 11.72
CA GLU A 225 -17.55 15.48 11.24
C GLU A 225 -18.58 14.73 10.35
N GLY A 226 -18.26 13.57 9.75
CA GLY A 226 -19.10 12.99 8.68
C GLY A 226 -19.64 11.56 8.86
N ALA A 227 -18.88 10.66 9.48
CA ALA A 227 -19.26 9.26 9.69
C ALA A 227 -18.35 8.66 10.78
N ASP A 228 -18.83 7.68 11.53
CA ASP A 228 -18.19 7.02 12.69
C ASP A 228 -16.92 6.20 12.32
N THR A 229 -16.02 6.77 11.55
CA THR A 229 -14.93 6.13 10.80
C THR A 229 -13.63 6.02 11.60
N GLY A 230 -13.68 6.28 12.91
CA GLY A 230 -12.53 6.18 13.81
C GLY A 230 -11.91 4.77 13.85
N ALA A 231 -12.74 3.73 13.74
CA ALA A 231 -12.28 2.35 13.65
C ALA A 231 -11.49 2.08 12.35
N LEU A 232 -11.98 2.59 11.22
CA LEU A 232 -11.33 2.48 9.91
C LEU A 232 -9.95 3.15 9.89
N ALA A 233 -9.86 4.36 10.45
CA ALA A 233 -8.61 5.09 10.58
C ALA A 233 -7.58 4.40 11.47
N ALA A 234 -8.03 3.67 12.49
CA ALA A 234 -7.16 2.94 13.42
C ALA A 234 -6.66 1.60 12.85
N ALA A 235 -7.46 0.91 12.02
CA ALA A 235 -7.12 -0.43 11.53
C ALA A 235 -6.17 -0.44 10.31
N LEU A 236 -6.24 0.58 9.46
CA LEU A 236 -5.50 0.62 8.19
C LEU A 236 -3.97 0.79 8.35
N PRO A 237 -3.44 1.70 9.19
CA PRO A 237 -2.00 1.85 9.38
C PRO A 237 -1.27 0.60 9.89
N PRO A 238 -1.74 -0.12 10.95
CA PRO A 238 -1.05 -1.32 11.41
C PRO A 238 -1.10 -2.45 10.38
N LEU A 239 -2.17 -2.53 9.58
CA LEU A 239 -2.28 -3.48 8.47
C LEU A 239 -1.18 -3.23 7.43
N ARG A 240 -1.01 -1.98 7.01
CA ARG A 240 0.05 -1.60 6.07
C ARG A 240 1.44 -1.89 6.61
N ALA A 241 1.72 -1.48 7.86
CA ALA A 241 3.01 -1.69 8.50
C ALA A 241 3.36 -3.18 8.62
N LEU A 242 2.39 -4.01 9.05
CA LEU A 242 2.56 -5.46 9.14
C LEU A 242 2.89 -6.08 7.78
N THR A 243 2.10 -5.75 6.77
CA THR A 243 2.22 -6.32 5.42
C THR A 243 3.57 -6.02 4.79
N LEU A 244 3.98 -4.75 4.79
CA LEU A 244 5.24 -4.32 4.19
C LEU A 244 6.44 -4.92 4.94
N SER A 245 6.37 -4.97 6.27
CA SER A 245 7.47 -5.48 7.09
C SER A 245 7.63 -6.99 6.98
N LEU A 246 6.53 -7.76 7.01
CA LEU A 246 6.56 -9.20 6.83
C LEU A 246 6.97 -9.59 5.41
N THR A 247 6.49 -8.86 4.40
CA THR A 247 6.92 -9.07 3.01
C THR A 247 8.43 -8.86 2.88
N SER A 248 8.97 -7.79 3.46
CA SER A 248 10.41 -7.53 3.46
C SER A 248 11.20 -8.63 4.17
N ALA A 249 10.71 -9.14 5.30
CA ALA A 249 11.33 -10.26 6.01
C ALA A 249 11.31 -11.56 5.18
N CYS A 250 10.19 -11.89 4.54
CA CYS A 250 10.05 -13.07 3.69
C CYS A 250 11.00 -13.05 2.49
N LEU A 251 11.15 -11.89 1.84
CA LEU A 251 12.05 -11.76 0.68
C LEU A 251 13.53 -11.91 1.07
N LYS A 252 13.92 -11.54 2.30
CA LYS A 252 15.28 -11.80 2.80
C LYS A 252 15.53 -13.30 2.96
N GLY A 253 14.52 -14.06 3.40
CA GLY A 253 14.61 -15.51 3.61
C GLY A 253 14.42 -16.36 2.35
N ASN A 254 13.75 -15.84 1.32
CA ASN A 254 13.50 -16.52 0.06
C ASN A 254 13.80 -15.61 -1.15
N PRO A 255 15.09 -15.35 -1.45
CA PRO A 255 15.47 -14.56 -2.60
C PRO A 255 15.25 -15.37 -3.89
N GLY A 256 14.29 -14.95 -4.71
CA GLY A 256 13.98 -15.60 -5.99
C GLY A 256 12.83 -14.92 -6.71
N PHE A 257 12.64 -15.28 -7.98
CA PHE A 257 11.61 -14.69 -8.83
C PHE A 257 10.20 -14.88 -8.26
N ASP A 258 9.84 -16.10 -7.85
CA ASP A 258 8.50 -16.40 -7.31
C ASP A 258 8.21 -15.63 -6.02
N GLY A 259 9.20 -15.57 -5.11
CA GLY A 259 9.10 -14.79 -3.88
C GLY A 259 8.95 -13.29 -4.16
N ALA A 260 9.76 -12.75 -5.07
CA ALA A 260 9.70 -11.36 -5.49
C ALA A 260 8.35 -11.00 -6.14
N SER A 261 7.84 -11.88 -7.01
CA SER A 261 6.53 -11.73 -7.66
C SER A 261 5.39 -11.66 -6.63
N MET A 262 5.34 -12.61 -5.70
CA MET A 262 4.30 -12.62 -4.65
C MET A 262 4.43 -11.41 -3.72
N GLY A 263 5.65 -11.11 -3.27
CA GLY A 263 5.88 -9.99 -2.36
C GLY A 263 5.55 -8.62 -2.99
N LEU A 264 5.83 -8.46 -4.28
CA LEU A 264 5.47 -7.26 -5.02
C LEU A 264 3.95 -7.11 -5.17
N ASP A 265 3.23 -8.19 -5.48
CA ASP A 265 1.77 -8.18 -5.56
C ASP A 265 1.15 -7.74 -4.22
N VAL A 266 1.55 -8.41 -3.13
CA VAL A 266 1.13 -8.11 -1.74
C VAL A 266 1.39 -6.65 -1.38
N ALA A 267 2.62 -6.15 -1.55
CA ALA A 267 2.99 -4.80 -1.15
C ALA A 267 2.28 -3.71 -1.97
N SER A 268 1.97 -3.99 -3.24
CA SER A 268 1.30 -3.04 -4.11
C SER A 268 -0.19 -2.86 -3.78
N ARG A 269 -0.87 -3.95 -3.37
CA ARG A 269 -2.32 -3.96 -3.09
C ARG A 269 -2.70 -2.97 -1.98
N LEU A 270 -1.79 -2.68 -1.05
CA LEU A 270 -2.00 -1.70 0.03
C LEU A 270 -1.58 -0.28 -0.30
N ALA A 271 -1.20 0.03 -1.55
CA ALA A 271 -0.75 1.37 -1.93
C ALA A 271 -1.78 2.48 -1.73
N CYS A 272 -3.07 2.14 -1.71
CA CYS A 272 -4.16 3.05 -1.41
C CYS A 272 -4.29 3.39 0.08
N VAL A 273 -3.65 2.59 0.96
CA VAL A 273 -3.60 2.84 2.39
C VAL A 273 -2.47 3.80 2.70
N ALA A 274 -2.78 4.92 3.34
CA ALA A 274 -1.76 5.87 3.77
C ALA A 274 -0.88 5.26 4.87
N GLY A 275 0.43 5.38 4.70
CA GLY A 275 1.42 4.96 5.70
C GLY A 275 2.05 6.16 6.41
N PRO A 276 2.54 6.00 7.64
CA PRO A 276 3.36 7.03 8.28
C PRO A 276 4.69 7.22 7.55
N ASP A 277 5.26 8.43 7.62
CA ASP A 277 6.56 8.75 6.99
C ASP A 277 7.71 7.82 7.44
N ALA A 278 7.57 7.22 8.63
CA ALA A 278 8.49 6.22 9.17
C ALA A 278 8.58 4.92 8.34
N GLU A 279 7.69 4.70 7.36
CA GLU A 279 7.73 3.52 6.46
C GLU A 279 8.69 3.66 5.28
N ALA A 280 9.18 4.88 4.98
CA ALA A 280 10.08 5.11 3.84
C ALA A 280 11.33 4.20 3.84
N PRO A 281 11.99 3.92 4.99
CA PRO A 281 13.09 2.96 5.05
C PRO A 281 12.67 1.52 4.69
N VAL A 282 11.49 1.07 5.11
CA VAL A 282 10.97 -0.28 4.83
C VAL A 282 10.68 -0.44 3.34
N MET A 283 10.00 0.54 2.74
CA MET A 283 9.75 0.58 1.30
C MET A 283 11.05 0.58 0.49
N ARG A 284 12.08 1.29 0.95
CA ARG A 284 13.40 1.27 0.32
C ARG A 284 14.08 -0.10 0.46
N GLN A 285 14.00 -0.74 1.61
CA GLN A 285 14.53 -2.09 1.80
C GLN A 285 13.82 -3.11 0.90
N LEU A 286 12.50 -2.98 0.76
CA LEU A 286 11.70 -3.81 -0.13
C LEU A 286 12.12 -3.63 -1.59
N ALA A 287 12.24 -2.40 -2.06
CA ALA A 287 12.69 -2.09 -3.42
C ALA A 287 14.09 -2.68 -3.69
N LEU A 288 15.01 -2.55 -2.73
CA LEU A 288 16.35 -3.12 -2.84
C LEU A 288 16.31 -4.65 -2.88
N ALA A 289 15.51 -5.29 -2.01
CA ALA A 289 15.37 -6.75 -1.98
C ALA A 289 14.79 -7.30 -3.30
N LEU A 290 13.79 -6.61 -3.87
CA LEU A 290 13.21 -6.98 -5.18
C LEU A 290 14.24 -6.81 -6.30
N ALA A 291 14.94 -5.68 -6.32
CA ALA A 291 15.99 -5.40 -7.30
C ALA A 291 17.18 -6.37 -7.22
N SER A 292 17.51 -6.88 -6.03
CA SER A 292 18.58 -7.85 -5.84
C SER A 292 18.15 -9.30 -6.13
N SER A 293 16.86 -9.60 -6.01
CA SER A 293 16.32 -10.97 -6.16
C SER A 293 16.00 -11.34 -7.60
N VAL A 294 15.75 -10.35 -8.47
CA VAL A 294 15.34 -10.58 -9.85
C VAL A 294 16.35 -9.93 -10.81
N PRO A 295 16.96 -10.70 -11.73
CA PRO A 295 17.82 -10.15 -12.76
C PRO A 295 17.09 -9.08 -13.59
N PRO A 296 17.75 -7.99 -14.03
CA PRO A 296 17.12 -6.96 -14.84
C PRO A 296 16.42 -7.48 -16.10
N SER A 297 16.96 -8.54 -16.73
CA SER A 297 16.38 -9.18 -17.92
C SER A 297 15.04 -9.89 -17.67
N GLN A 298 14.71 -10.18 -16.41
CA GLN A 298 13.46 -10.84 -16.00
C GLN A 298 12.45 -9.86 -15.38
N MET A 299 12.83 -8.59 -15.20
CA MET A 299 12.00 -7.60 -14.51
C MET A 299 10.65 -7.35 -15.21
N SER A 300 10.62 -7.43 -16.55
CA SER A 300 9.38 -7.32 -17.34
C SER A 300 8.42 -8.50 -17.12
N GLN A 301 8.92 -9.67 -16.73
CA GLN A 301 8.07 -10.84 -16.45
C GLN A 301 7.25 -10.64 -15.17
N LEU A 302 7.73 -9.81 -14.23
CA LEU A 302 6.96 -9.40 -13.05
C LEU A 302 5.75 -8.53 -13.40
N LEU A 303 5.56 -8.10 -14.65
CA LEU A 303 4.35 -7.40 -15.06
C LEU A 303 3.16 -8.34 -15.29
N GLN A 304 3.37 -9.64 -15.52
CA GLN A 304 2.26 -10.58 -15.79
C GLN A 304 1.26 -10.71 -14.62
N PRO A 305 1.69 -10.87 -13.35
CA PRO A 305 0.76 -10.91 -12.22
C PRO A 305 -0.02 -9.61 -12.04
N LEU A 306 0.63 -8.47 -12.33
CA LEU A 306 -0.03 -7.16 -12.33
C LEU A 306 -1.10 -7.10 -13.41
N GLN A 307 -0.78 -7.48 -14.65
CA GLN A 307 -1.73 -7.50 -15.77
C GLN A 307 -2.94 -8.37 -15.46
N ALA A 308 -2.73 -9.59 -14.96
CA ALA A 308 -3.83 -10.48 -14.56
C ALA A 308 -4.71 -9.87 -13.45
N THR A 309 -4.10 -9.14 -12.50
CA THR A 309 -4.85 -8.43 -11.46
C THR A 309 -5.64 -7.27 -12.05
N LEU A 310 -5.05 -6.47 -12.95
CA LEU A 310 -5.75 -5.38 -13.61
C LEU A 310 -6.94 -5.89 -14.42
N ASP A 311 -6.76 -6.95 -15.20
CA ASP A 311 -7.83 -7.55 -16.00
C ASP A 311 -8.99 -8.05 -15.11
N ALA A 312 -8.68 -8.59 -13.93
CA ALA A 312 -9.68 -9.02 -12.96
C ALA A 312 -10.45 -7.84 -12.35
N VAL A 313 -9.79 -6.69 -12.10
CA VAL A 313 -10.46 -5.49 -11.56
C VAL A 313 -11.21 -4.72 -12.66
N ASP A 314 -10.70 -4.70 -13.90
CA ASP A 314 -11.37 -4.12 -15.07
C ASP A 314 -12.77 -4.73 -15.29
N ALA A 315 -12.96 -6.00 -14.94
CA ALA A 315 -14.25 -6.67 -15.02
C ALA A 315 -15.27 -6.22 -13.94
N VAL A 316 -14.81 -5.59 -12.86
CA VAL A 316 -15.61 -5.28 -11.66
C VAL A 316 -15.84 -3.78 -11.49
N MET A 317 -14.87 -2.94 -11.89
CA MET A 317 -14.92 -1.49 -11.73
C MET A 317 -14.33 -0.78 -12.97
N PRO A 318 -15.07 0.14 -13.63
CA PRO A 318 -14.53 0.94 -14.72
C PRO A 318 -13.30 1.74 -14.31
N LEU A 319 -12.34 1.90 -15.22
CA LEU A 319 -11.06 2.59 -14.99
C LEU A 319 -11.23 4.04 -14.54
N ASP A 320 -12.24 4.72 -15.07
CA ASP A 320 -12.51 6.13 -14.86
C ASP A 320 -13.17 6.46 -13.51
N VAL A 321 -13.49 5.43 -12.74
CA VAL A 321 -14.05 5.54 -11.39
C VAL A 321 -13.19 4.85 -10.32
N ASP A 322 -12.01 4.32 -10.68
CA ASP A 322 -11.14 3.57 -9.78
C ASP A 322 -9.87 4.36 -9.39
N CYS A 323 -9.93 5.02 -8.22
CA CYS A 323 -8.80 5.75 -7.63
C CYS A 323 -7.75 4.86 -6.94
N ILE A 324 -8.11 3.63 -6.55
CA ILE A 324 -7.21 2.69 -5.86
C ILE A 324 -6.17 2.15 -6.84
N ARG A 325 -6.64 1.77 -8.03
CA ARG A 325 -5.81 1.19 -9.09
C ARG A 325 -4.64 2.08 -9.47
N GLY A 326 -4.85 3.39 -9.62
CA GLY A 326 -3.76 4.32 -9.97
C GLY A 326 -2.64 4.36 -8.95
N LYS A 327 -2.97 4.33 -7.65
CA LYS A 327 -1.96 4.28 -6.58
C LYS A 327 -1.27 2.93 -6.51
N GLN A 328 -2.03 1.83 -6.61
CA GLN A 328 -1.48 0.48 -6.67
C GLN A 328 -0.48 0.33 -7.82
N LEU A 329 -0.89 0.71 -9.04
CA LEU A 329 -0.04 0.71 -10.23
C LEU A 329 1.23 1.51 -10.02
N THR A 330 1.10 2.72 -9.50
CA THR A 330 2.27 3.58 -9.35
C THR A 330 3.23 3.06 -8.30
N GLN A 331 2.74 2.55 -7.16
CA GLN A 331 3.59 1.94 -6.13
C GLN A 331 4.25 0.65 -6.63
N TYR A 332 3.51 -0.18 -7.37
CA TYR A 332 4.05 -1.38 -8.03
C TYR A 332 5.25 -1.02 -8.92
N LEU A 333 5.08 -0.02 -9.77
CA LEU A 333 6.11 0.43 -10.71
C LEU A 333 7.31 1.10 -10.02
N GLN A 334 7.11 1.73 -8.86
CA GLN A 334 8.23 2.28 -8.06
C GLN A 334 9.12 1.18 -7.50
N LEU A 335 8.56 0.00 -7.23
CA LEU A 335 9.32 -1.15 -6.74
C LEU A 335 10.06 -1.90 -7.86
N LEU A 336 9.85 -1.52 -9.13
CA LEU A 336 10.46 -2.12 -10.32
C LEU A 336 11.41 -1.14 -11.05
N PRO A 337 12.65 -0.96 -10.56
CA PRO A 337 13.54 0.12 -11.03
C PRO A 337 14.17 -0.10 -12.41
N PHE A 338 14.12 -1.32 -12.97
CA PHE A 338 14.76 -1.66 -14.25
C PHE A 338 13.78 -1.84 -15.42
N LEU A 339 12.50 -1.52 -15.24
CA LEU A 339 11.53 -1.51 -16.33
C LEU A 339 11.80 -0.34 -17.29
N GLY A 340 11.58 -0.59 -18.59
CA GLY A 340 11.70 0.44 -19.61
C GLY A 340 10.71 1.59 -19.38
N ALA A 341 11.09 2.79 -19.81
CA ALA A 341 10.27 4.00 -19.66
C ALA A 341 8.88 3.84 -20.31
N ASN A 342 8.81 3.31 -21.53
CA ASN A 342 7.55 3.12 -22.25
C ASN A 342 6.60 2.18 -21.51
N GLU A 343 7.08 1.00 -21.10
CA GLU A 343 6.28 0.01 -20.35
C GLU A 343 5.80 0.58 -19.02
N THR A 344 6.70 1.26 -18.30
CA THR A 344 6.39 1.90 -17.02
C THR A 344 5.29 2.94 -17.17
N PHE A 345 5.41 3.86 -18.13
CA PHE A 345 4.40 4.90 -18.32
C PHE A 345 3.11 4.40 -18.92
N GLU A 346 3.15 3.36 -19.77
CA GLU A 346 1.93 2.74 -20.24
C GLU A 346 1.08 2.20 -19.11
N LEU A 347 1.70 1.49 -18.18
CA LEU A 347 1.00 0.98 -17.02
C LEU A 347 0.63 2.08 -16.03
N ALA A 348 1.51 3.06 -15.77
CA ALA A 348 1.22 4.15 -14.84
C ALA A 348 0.05 5.01 -15.30
N LEU A 349 -0.04 5.30 -16.60
CA LEU A 349 -1.10 6.13 -17.17
C LEU A 349 -2.46 5.42 -17.22
N ARG A 350 -2.50 4.07 -17.26
CA ARG A 350 -3.77 3.32 -17.11
C ARG A 350 -4.47 3.63 -15.77
N GLY A 351 -3.71 4.10 -14.77
CA GLY A 351 -4.23 4.52 -13.47
C GLY A 351 -4.72 5.96 -13.37
N LEU A 352 -4.71 6.73 -14.48
CA LEU A 352 -5.06 8.15 -14.51
C LEU A 352 -6.42 8.58 -15.05
N PRO A 353 -7.23 7.78 -15.77
CA PRO A 353 -8.41 8.32 -16.44
C PRO A 353 -9.58 8.60 -15.48
N HIS A 354 -9.33 8.98 -14.22
CA HIS A 354 -10.36 9.17 -13.22
C HIS A 354 -11.16 10.45 -13.49
N ASN A 355 -12.48 10.42 -13.27
CA ASN A 355 -13.35 11.56 -13.57
C ASN A 355 -13.18 12.74 -12.57
N LEU A 356 -12.63 12.49 -11.38
CA LEU A 356 -12.30 13.53 -10.37
C LEU A 356 -10.89 14.10 -10.56
N VAL A 357 -10.80 15.44 -10.68
CA VAL A 357 -9.55 16.17 -10.92
C VAL A 357 -8.56 16.01 -9.75
N GLU A 358 -9.03 15.99 -8.51
CA GLU A 358 -8.19 15.85 -7.31
C GLU A 358 -7.50 14.48 -7.25
N VAL A 359 -8.23 13.44 -7.64
CA VAL A 359 -7.71 12.07 -7.75
C VAL A 359 -6.66 12.01 -8.85
N ASN A 360 -6.95 12.59 -10.03
CA ASN A 360 -5.98 12.69 -11.12
C ASN A 360 -4.70 13.38 -10.66
N LEU A 361 -4.80 14.57 -10.05
CA LEU A 361 -3.66 15.31 -9.54
C LEU A 361 -2.82 14.48 -8.55
N ALA A 362 -3.46 13.71 -7.67
CA ALA A 362 -2.77 12.85 -6.73
C ALA A 362 -2.10 11.64 -7.41
N CYS A 363 -2.67 11.08 -8.47
CA CYS A 363 -2.03 10.04 -9.27
C CYS A 363 -0.84 10.62 -10.06
N HIS A 364 -0.97 11.81 -10.64
CA HIS A 364 0.15 12.54 -11.26
C HIS A 364 1.29 12.84 -10.28
N ARG A 365 0.98 13.13 -9.00
CA ARG A 365 1.98 13.23 -7.93
C ARG A 365 2.70 11.92 -7.65
N SER A 366 2.00 10.79 -7.71
CA SER A 366 2.64 9.49 -7.57
C SER A 366 3.55 9.19 -8.77
N ILE A 367 3.16 9.60 -9.98
CA ILE A 367 3.97 9.49 -11.19
C ILE A 367 5.23 10.37 -11.10
N ARG A 368 5.15 11.54 -10.46
CA ARG A 368 6.35 12.34 -10.15
C ARG A 368 7.40 11.52 -9.40
N SER A 369 6.99 10.71 -8.44
CA SER A 369 7.92 9.86 -7.70
C SER A 369 8.57 8.80 -8.60
N LEU A 370 7.91 8.35 -9.69
CA LEU A 370 8.54 7.52 -10.72
C LEU A 370 9.57 8.30 -11.53
N LEU A 371 9.27 9.55 -11.90
CA LEU A 371 10.19 10.43 -12.64
C LEU A 371 11.44 10.80 -11.82
N LEU A 372 11.26 11.06 -10.52
CA LEU A 372 12.34 11.43 -9.60
C LEU A 372 13.14 10.23 -9.09
N GLN A 373 12.68 9.01 -9.33
CA GLN A 373 13.41 7.82 -8.92
C GLN A 373 14.70 7.73 -9.74
N ARG A 374 15.86 7.83 -9.07
CA ARG A 374 17.17 7.60 -9.70
C ARG A 374 17.28 6.13 -10.11
N ARG A 375 16.79 5.81 -11.31
CA ARG A 375 16.90 4.49 -11.91
C ARG A 375 18.32 4.28 -12.47
N PRO A 376 18.88 3.06 -12.38
CA PRO A 376 20.18 2.77 -12.97
C PRO A 376 20.13 2.88 -14.51
N GLY A 377 21.11 3.56 -15.11
CA GLY A 377 21.09 3.90 -16.54
C GLY A 377 20.38 5.23 -16.80
N SER A 378 20.72 5.91 -17.89
CA SER A 378 20.25 7.27 -18.28
C SER A 378 18.75 7.37 -18.63
N GLN A 379 17.90 6.50 -18.09
CA GLN A 379 16.50 6.34 -18.47
C GLN A 379 15.55 7.39 -17.86
N PHE A 380 16.02 8.23 -16.93
CA PHE A 380 15.18 9.25 -16.29
C PHE A 380 14.74 10.36 -17.27
N THR A 381 15.63 10.77 -18.18
CA THR A 381 15.35 11.75 -19.25
C THR A 381 14.32 11.20 -20.24
N GLU A 382 14.43 9.91 -20.59
CA GLU A 382 13.49 9.21 -21.47
C GLU A 382 12.09 9.11 -20.84
N MET A 383 12.03 8.80 -19.55
CA MET A 383 10.80 8.74 -18.77
C MET A 383 10.02 10.06 -18.78
N ALA A 384 10.70 11.19 -18.58
CA ALA A 384 10.09 12.51 -18.61
C ALA A 384 9.55 12.87 -20.01
N ALA A 385 10.30 12.52 -21.06
CA ALA A 385 9.89 12.74 -22.45
C ALA A 385 8.64 11.92 -22.83
N VAL A 386 8.62 10.63 -22.47
CA VAL A 386 7.46 9.74 -22.73
C VAL A 386 6.22 10.24 -21.99
N TYR A 387 6.37 10.60 -20.71
CA TYR A 387 5.28 11.13 -19.91
C TYR A 387 4.68 12.39 -20.53
N LEU A 388 5.54 13.36 -20.86
CA LEU A 388 5.10 14.62 -21.45
C LEU A 388 4.39 14.42 -22.80
N ASN A 389 4.93 13.54 -23.66
CA ASN A 389 4.31 13.23 -24.94
C ASN A 389 2.87 12.72 -24.78
N ARG A 390 2.67 11.77 -23.88
CA ARG A 390 1.35 11.16 -23.66
C ARG A 390 0.38 12.15 -23.03
N MET A 391 0.85 13.02 -22.15
CA MET A 391 0.05 14.09 -21.54
C MET A 391 -0.46 15.10 -22.58
N LEU A 392 0.42 15.54 -23.49
CA LEU A 392 0.09 16.48 -24.56
C LEU A 392 -0.80 15.86 -25.64
N GLN A 393 -0.57 14.58 -26.00
CA GLN A 393 -1.43 13.84 -26.93
C GLN A 393 -2.87 13.68 -26.43
N SER A 394 -3.06 13.67 -25.11
CA SER A 394 -4.37 13.44 -24.47
C SER A 394 -5.07 14.75 -24.06
N PHE A 395 -4.47 15.90 -24.34
CA PHE A 395 -5.04 17.22 -24.10
C PHE A 395 -5.97 17.65 -25.26
N PRO A 396 -7.10 18.33 -25.02
CA PRO A 396 -7.66 18.69 -23.71
C PRO A 396 -8.62 17.63 -23.13
N THR A 397 -8.83 16.51 -23.84
CA THR A 397 -9.94 15.58 -23.59
C THR A 397 -9.80 14.80 -22.28
N VAL A 398 -8.63 14.21 -22.03
CA VAL A 398 -8.36 13.40 -20.83
C VAL A 398 -7.46 14.16 -19.87
N THR A 399 -6.60 15.03 -20.40
CA THR A 399 -5.68 15.85 -19.63
C THR A 399 -6.17 17.30 -19.58
N PRO A 400 -6.81 17.77 -18.50
CA PRO A 400 -7.16 19.19 -18.37
C PRO A 400 -5.91 20.06 -18.11
N ILE A 401 -6.06 21.38 -18.27
CA ILE A 401 -4.93 22.32 -18.19
C ILE A 401 -4.26 22.36 -16.82
N GLU A 402 -5.02 22.18 -15.73
CA GLU A 402 -4.51 22.16 -14.35
C GLU A 402 -3.58 20.97 -14.14
N VAL A 403 -3.96 19.81 -14.68
CA VAL A 403 -3.21 18.57 -14.64
C VAL A 403 -1.95 18.66 -15.50
N LEU A 404 -2.05 19.25 -16.70
CA LEU A 404 -0.91 19.48 -17.58
C LEU A 404 0.11 20.44 -16.93
N THR A 405 -0.35 21.55 -16.36
CA THR A 405 0.49 22.55 -15.68
C THR A 405 1.23 21.94 -14.50
N THR A 406 0.52 21.18 -13.66
CA THR A 406 1.12 20.48 -12.52
C THR A 406 2.18 19.49 -12.96
N SER A 407 1.89 18.73 -14.02
CA SER A 407 2.79 17.72 -14.58
C SER A 407 4.04 18.33 -15.22
N LEU A 408 3.90 19.46 -15.92
CA LEU A 408 5.04 20.22 -16.43
C LEU A 408 5.93 20.71 -15.29
N GLY A 409 5.35 21.22 -14.19
CA GLY A 409 6.12 21.55 -13.00
C GLY A 409 6.98 20.39 -12.48
N TYR A 410 6.48 19.16 -12.57
CA TYR A 410 7.25 17.96 -12.20
C TYR A 410 8.36 17.64 -13.18
N VAL A 411 8.10 17.72 -14.49
CA VAL A 411 9.11 17.52 -15.53
C VAL A 411 10.23 18.55 -15.40
N LEU A 412 9.89 19.83 -15.20
CA LEU A 412 10.85 20.92 -15.03
C LEU A 412 11.67 20.78 -13.74
N SER A 413 11.12 20.16 -12.70
CA SER A 413 11.86 19.92 -11.45
C SER A 413 13.01 18.91 -11.57
N LEU A 414 13.13 18.22 -12.71
CA LEU A 414 14.27 17.36 -13.01
C LEU A 414 15.54 18.15 -13.34
N ASP A 415 15.39 19.42 -13.76
CA ASP A 415 16.49 20.32 -14.13
C ASP A 415 17.45 19.73 -15.18
N ASP A 416 16.87 19.03 -16.17
CA ASP A 416 17.59 18.46 -17.31
C ASP A 416 17.30 19.30 -18.58
N ASP A 417 18.33 19.90 -19.16
CA ASP A 417 18.18 20.80 -20.30
C ASP A 417 17.66 20.09 -21.57
N ALA A 418 17.97 18.81 -21.77
CA ALA A 418 17.46 18.05 -22.92
C ALA A 418 15.96 17.80 -22.77
N VAL A 419 15.50 17.44 -21.57
CA VAL A 419 14.06 17.31 -21.26
C VAL A 419 13.35 18.65 -21.42
N ASN A 420 13.96 19.74 -20.95
CA ASN A 420 13.40 21.08 -21.06
C ASN A 420 13.24 21.49 -22.54
N CYS A 421 14.27 21.28 -23.37
CA CYS A 421 14.20 21.59 -24.80
C CYS A 421 13.17 20.71 -25.53
N PHE A 422 13.15 19.42 -25.23
CA PHE A 422 12.14 18.49 -25.73
C PHE A 422 10.72 18.97 -25.39
N CYS A 423 10.52 19.44 -24.16
CA CYS A 423 9.23 19.95 -23.71
C CYS A 423 8.75 21.15 -24.53
N ALA A 424 9.62 22.12 -24.78
CA ALA A 424 9.27 23.29 -25.58
C ALA A 424 8.89 22.90 -27.02
N LEU A 425 9.64 21.97 -27.63
CA LEU A 425 9.34 21.46 -28.98
C LEU A 425 7.98 20.77 -29.04
N ARG A 426 7.68 19.89 -28.08
CA ARG A 426 6.41 19.17 -28.04
C ARG A 426 5.22 20.10 -27.77
N LEU A 427 5.38 21.11 -26.91
CA LEU A 427 4.36 22.14 -26.70
C LEU A 427 4.09 22.91 -27.99
N GLN A 428 5.15 23.33 -28.71
CA GLN A 428 5.00 24.02 -29.98
C GLN A 428 4.26 23.20 -31.04
N GLU A 429 4.66 21.94 -31.21
CA GLU A 429 3.98 21.02 -32.14
C GLU A 429 2.49 20.88 -31.78
N THR A 430 2.19 20.72 -30.48
CA THR A 430 0.80 20.58 -30.01
C THR A 430 0.00 21.87 -30.20
N ILE A 431 0.58 23.04 -29.94
CA ILE A 431 -0.06 24.35 -30.18
C ILE A 431 -0.39 24.54 -31.66
N ARG A 432 0.52 24.13 -32.55
CA ARG A 432 0.30 24.23 -34.00
C ARG A 432 -0.86 23.35 -34.48
N ASP A 433 -1.00 22.18 -33.89
CA ASP A 433 -1.94 21.15 -34.34
C ASP A 433 -3.30 21.21 -33.60
N ALA A 434 -3.41 22.00 -32.52
CA ALA A 434 -4.62 22.16 -31.70
C ALA A 434 -5.65 23.15 -32.28
N ALA A 435 -6.91 23.02 -31.83
CA ALA A 435 -7.95 24.01 -32.10
C ALA A 435 -7.61 25.38 -31.49
N SER A 436 -8.15 26.48 -32.04
CA SER A 436 -7.71 27.84 -31.70
C SER A 436 -7.77 28.19 -30.20
N ASN A 437 -8.80 27.74 -29.48
CA ASN A 437 -8.96 28.03 -28.06
C ASN A 437 -7.96 27.23 -27.19
N ASP A 438 -7.71 25.99 -27.58
CA ASP A 438 -6.76 25.09 -26.92
C ASP A 438 -5.32 25.53 -27.18
N ALA A 439 -5.02 25.94 -28.42
CA ALA A 439 -3.74 26.51 -28.83
C ALA A 439 -3.40 27.77 -28.02
N ALA A 440 -4.35 28.69 -27.81
CA ALA A 440 -4.13 29.89 -27.00
C ALA A 440 -3.85 29.56 -25.52
N THR A 441 -4.54 28.56 -24.98
CA THR A 441 -4.34 28.08 -23.60
C THR A 441 -2.96 27.46 -23.41
N LEU A 442 -2.55 26.59 -24.34
CA LEU A 442 -1.21 25.98 -24.34
C LEU A 442 -0.10 27.01 -24.59
N ALA A 443 -0.32 27.99 -25.46
CA ALA A 443 0.63 29.07 -25.69
C ALA A 443 0.82 29.93 -24.43
N ARG A 444 -0.26 30.25 -23.71
CA ARG A 444 -0.16 30.95 -22.42
C ARG A 444 0.68 30.14 -21.43
N LEU A 445 0.47 28.84 -21.35
CA LEU A 445 1.27 27.96 -20.51
C LEU A 445 2.75 27.99 -20.92
N LEU A 446 3.07 27.88 -22.20
CA LEU A 446 4.44 28.01 -22.71
C LEU A 446 5.09 29.35 -22.30
N PHE A 447 4.34 30.45 -22.36
CA PHE A 447 4.84 31.77 -21.95
C PHE A 447 5.06 31.86 -20.44
N GLU A 448 4.19 31.24 -19.65
CA GLU A 448 4.37 31.12 -18.20
C GLU A 448 5.64 30.31 -17.86
N LEU A 449 6.00 29.29 -18.65
CA LEU A 449 7.20 28.50 -18.45
C LEU A 449 8.50 29.31 -18.54
N LEU A 450 8.53 30.39 -19.34
CA LEU A 450 9.69 31.30 -19.43
C LEU A 450 10.10 31.86 -18.06
N LYS A 451 9.17 31.93 -17.11
CA LYS A 451 9.42 32.42 -15.74
C LYS A 451 10.12 31.41 -14.85
N VAL A 452 10.05 30.11 -15.16
CA VAL A 452 10.47 29.03 -14.25
C VAL A 452 11.57 28.12 -14.80
N VAL A 453 11.77 28.05 -16.12
CA VAL A 453 12.83 27.22 -16.74
C VAL A 453 14.24 27.65 -16.33
N SER A 454 15.23 26.76 -16.43
CA SER A 454 16.64 27.09 -16.18
C SER A 454 17.09 28.27 -17.08
N MET A 455 18.05 29.07 -16.61
CA MET A 455 18.60 30.17 -17.43
C MET A 455 19.27 29.66 -18.70
N HIS A 456 19.78 28.42 -18.68
CA HIS A 456 20.38 27.76 -19.84
C HIS A 456 19.33 27.45 -20.91
N ALA A 457 18.18 26.89 -20.52
CA ALA A 457 17.08 26.57 -21.42
C ALA A 457 16.24 27.80 -21.84
N MET A 458 16.29 28.91 -21.08
CA MET A 458 15.45 30.09 -21.31
C MET A 458 15.58 30.65 -22.73
N GLY A 459 16.80 30.77 -23.26
CA GLY A 459 17.02 31.25 -24.62
C GLY A 459 16.36 30.37 -25.69
N PHE A 460 16.34 29.06 -25.48
CA PHE A 460 15.64 28.12 -26.35
C PHE A 460 14.12 28.32 -26.28
N TYR A 461 13.55 28.39 -25.07
CA TYR A 461 12.12 28.65 -24.89
C TYR A 461 11.69 29.99 -25.48
N MET A 462 12.52 31.03 -25.37
CA MET A 462 12.25 32.33 -25.99
C MET A 462 12.11 32.17 -27.51
N ARG A 463 13.02 31.44 -28.17
CA ARG A 463 12.92 31.17 -29.62
C ARG A 463 11.66 30.41 -29.99
N ILE A 464 11.27 29.41 -29.21
CA ILE A 464 10.02 28.67 -29.44
C ILE A 464 8.80 29.59 -29.27
N ALA A 465 8.79 30.44 -28.24
CA ALA A 465 7.73 31.43 -28.03
C ALA A 465 7.66 32.46 -29.18
N GLU A 466 8.80 32.93 -29.69
CA GLU A 466 8.84 33.77 -30.91
C GLU A 466 8.14 33.06 -32.07
N GLN A 467 8.49 31.80 -32.34
CA GLN A 467 7.92 31.03 -33.45
C GLN A 467 6.40 30.84 -33.30
N VAL A 468 5.91 30.58 -32.07
CA VAL A 468 4.48 30.49 -31.79
C VAL A 468 3.76 31.82 -32.04
N VAL A 469 4.32 32.94 -31.56
CA VAL A 469 3.74 34.28 -31.78
C VAL A 469 3.82 34.70 -33.26
N TYR A 470 4.87 34.34 -33.97
CA TYR A 470 4.96 34.59 -35.42
C TYR A 470 3.89 33.82 -36.20
N ALA A 471 3.59 32.58 -35.80
CA ALA A 471 2.52 31.80 -36.40
C ALA A 471 1.12 32.36 -36.05
N GLN A 472 0.96 32.94 -34.86
CA GLN A 472 -0.30 33.54 -34.39
C GLN A 472 -0.06 34.90 -33.70
N PRO A 473 0.06 36.01 -34.46
CA PRO A 473 0.42 37.32 -33.91
C PRO A 473 -0.54 37.87 -32.85
N SER A 474 -1.80 37.40 -32.83
CA SER A 474 -2.79 37.74 -31.80
C SER A 474 -2.36 37.34 -30.38
N LEU A 475 -1.45 36.37 -30.23
CA LEU A 475 -0.93 35.91 -28.94
C LEU A 475 0.09 36.88 -28.31
N ALA A 476 0.55 37.91 -29.02
CA ALA A 476 1.58 38.83 -28.54
C ALA A 476 1.18 39.55 -27.23
N ASN A 477 -0.10 39.94 -27.10
CA ASN A 477 -0.60 40.53 -25.86
C ASN A 477 -0.61 39.52 -24.71
N SER A 478 -1.02 38.28 -24.97
CA SER A 478 -1.00 37.20 -23.97
C SER A 478 0.41 36.85 -23.51
N LEU A 479 1.40 36.92 -24.42
CA LEU A 479 2.82 36.78 -24.07
C LEU A 479 3.25 37.89 -23.09
N PHE A 480 2.91 39.15 -23.38
CA PHE A 480 3.24 40.25 -22.50
C PHE A 480 2.60 40.12 -21.11
N ASP A 481 1.32 39.76 -21.08
CA ASP A 481 0.60 39.55 -19.81
C ASP A 481 1.25 38.43 -18.99
N ALA A 482 1.66 37.33 -19.63
CA ALA A 482 2.32 36.22 -18.94
C ALA A 482 3.68 36.62 -18.33
N ILE A 483 4.52 37.35 -19.07
CA ILE A 483 5.89 37.69 -18.63
C ILE A 483 5.97 38.92 -17.72
N SER A 484 4.94 39.79 -17.75
CA SER A 484 4.92 41.04 -16.96
C SER A 484 4.48 40.85 -15.50
N THR A 485 3.96 39.67 -15.16
CA THR A 485 3.54 39.28 -13.80
C THR A 485 4.71 38.83 -12.92
N ALA A 486 4.43 38.39 -11.69
CA ALA A 486 5.44 38.08 -10.68
C ALA A 486 6.43 36.98 -11.12
N CYS A 487 7.68 37.39 -11.33
CA CYS A 487 8.87 36.54 -11.47
C CYS A 487 10.11 37.28 -10.92
N GLU A 488 11.25 36.60 -10.86
CA GLU A 488 12.53 37.18 -10.47
C GLU A 488 12.84 38.46 -11.27
N ALA A 489 13.26 39.54 -10.60
CA ALA A 489 13.39 40.86 -11.22
C ALA A 489 14.39 40.88 -12.40
N SER A 490 15.52 40.17 -12.27
CA SER A 490 16.54 39.98 -13.31
C SER A 490 15.93 39.35 -14.57
N ARG A 491 15.17 38.26 -14.39
CA ARG A 491 14.47 37.53 -15.44
C ARG A 491 13.40 38.37 -16.11
N ARG A 492 12.60 39.11 -15.32
CA ARG A 492 11.56 40.00 -15.84
C ARG A 492 12.14 41.04 -16.80
N THR A 493 13.27 41.64 -16.44
CA THR A 493 13.96 42.61 -17.30
C THR A 493 14.36 41.98 -18.62
N ILE A 494 15.01 40.82 -18.60
CA ILE A 494 15.43 40.10 -19.82
C ILE A 494 14.23 39.77 -20.71
N LEU A 495 13.16 39.20 -20.14
CA LEU A 495 11.96 38.84 -20.90
C LEU A 495 11.25 40.07 -21.46
N THR A 496 11.22 41.18 -20.72
CA THR A 496 10.57 42.42 -21.18
C THR A 496 11.37 43.08 -22.31
N GLU A 497 12.70 43.17 -22.18
CA GLU A 497 13.56 43.69 -23.24
C GLU A 497 13.47 42.85 -24.52
N TRP A 498 13.45 41.54 -24.37
CA TRP A 498 13.26 40.61 -25.48
C TRP A 498 11.89 40.81 -26.15
N TYR A 499 10.81 40.88 -25.36
CA TYR A 499 9.47 41.11 -25.89
C TYR A 499 9.35 42.43 -26.66
N LEU A 500 9.97 43.51 -26.18
CA LEU A 500 9.97 44.80 -26.87
C LEU A 500 10.65 44.70 -28.25
N LYS A 501 11.76 43.96 -28.35
CA LYS A 501 12.42 43.69 -29.63
C LYS A 501 11.54 42.86 -30.56
N LEU A 502 10.91 41.80 -30.03
CA LEU A 502 9.97 40.96 -30.79
C LEU A 502 8.77 41.78 -31.30
N ARG A 503 8.17 42.61 -30.45
CA ARG A 503 7.02 43.46 -30.82
C ARG A 503 7.38 44.45 -31.92
N ALA A 504 8.57 45.05 -31.89
CA ALA A 504 9.05 45.90 -32.97
C ALA A 504 9.19 45.14 -34.29
N GLN A 505 9.64 43.88 -34.23
CA GLN A 505 9.72 43.01 -35.41
C GLN A 505 8.34 42.64 -35.96
N LEU A 506 7.38 42.30 -35.09
CA LEU A 506 6.00 41.98 -35.49
C LEU A 506 5.30 43.15 -36.17
N GLY A 507 5.53 44.39 -35.71
CA GLY A 507 5.03 45.61 -36.37
C GLY A 507 5.73 45.97 -37.68
N GLY A 508 6.87 45.33 -37.98
CA GLY A 508 7.65 45.53 -39.21
C GLY A 508 7.48 44.42 -40.25
N VAL A 509 6.70 43.36 -39.97
CA VAL A 509 6.37 42.32 -40.95
C VAL A 509 5.30 42.88 -41.90
N PRO A 510 5.56 43.03 -43.21
CA PRO A 510 4.52 43.38 -44.17
C PRO A 510 3.45 42.28 -44.13
N SER A 511 2.18 42.66 -44.10
CA SER A 511 1.07 41.71 -44.09
C SER A 511 1.24 40.69 -45.23
N LEU A 512 1.59 39.45 -44.91
CA LEU A 512 1.47 38.30 -45.80
C LEU A 512 0.10 37.65 -45.58
N LEU A 513 -0.94 38.47 -45.62
CA LEU A 513 -2.32 38.06 -45.89
C LEU A 513 -2.62 38.40 -47.34
#